data_AF-A0A353WGF0-F1
#
_entry.id   AF-A0A353WGF0-F1
#
_cell.length_a   1.000
_cell.length_b   1.000
_cell.length_c   1.000
_cell.angle_alpha   90.00
_cell.angle_beta   90.00
_cell.angle_gamma   90.00
#
_symmetry.space_group_name_H-M   'P 1'
#
loop_
_entity.id
_entity.type
_entity.pdbx_description
1 polymer ?
#
loop_
_entity_poly.entity_id
_entity_poly.type
_entity_poly.pdbx_seq_one_letter_code
_entity_poly.pdbx_strand_id
1 'polypeptide(L)'
;MSIDIKKAFTFPFKAANWPQKLLIGGIFFFAVFIIHTIIGFLNAVIMGTPMAHYEIQASLIVRGLEAILSFIMSILAILVYAIPFGYALQSAHNEINGKEPLLPDWDSKFLDYFKYGMYFFAINILYLFILVAIAAVPTMISGVVFGLYQDNPIVSLLSLTFVVLFVAPFILIYLAILPFIATTYADNFNFQDSFKLDKVFIGISRIIPDYLASLGLSLVILLLIPFLLVLSVCTCIGILLIPFLILPALLIVLNLFSQAHKQSKIAL
;
A
#
# COMPACT_ATOMS: atom_id res chain seq x y z
N MET A 1 -15.64 -19.82 11.93
CA MET A 1 -15.22 -18.50 11.42
C MET A 1 -15.69 -17.48 12.44
N SER A 2 -14.77 -16.81 13.14
CA SER A 2 -15.13 -15.93 14.26
C SER A 2 -15.12 -14.44 13.90
N ILE A 3 -14.70 -14.08 12.69
CA ILE A 3 -14.80 -12.71 12.18
C ILE A 3 -16.23 -12.36 11.76
N ASP A 4 -16.69 -11.18 12.17
CA ASP A 4 -17.96 -10.58 11.77
C ASP A 4 -17.75 -9.73 10.50
N ILE A 5 -17.95 -10.38 9.34
CA ILE A 5 -17.87 -9.75 8.02
C ILE A 5 -18.88 -8.61 7.91
N LYS A 6 -20.11 -8.81 8.40
CA LYS A 6 -21.17 -7.80 8.30
C LYS A 6 -20.78 -6.54 9.07
N LYS A 7 -20.19 -6.68 10.25
CA LYS A 7 -19.64 -5.56 11.01
C LYS A 7 -18.55 -4.84 10.20
N ALA A 8 -17.57 -5.56 9.66
CA ALA A 8 -16.48 -4.97 8.89
C ALA A 8 -16.96 -4.10 7.72
N PHE A 9 -18.00 -4.54 7.00
CA PHE A 9 -18.57 -3.77 5.88
C PHE A 9 -19.52 -2.64 6.30
N THR A 10 -20.16 -2.73 7.47
CA THR A 10 -21.18 -1.75 7.88
C THR A 10 -20.69 -0.70 8.86
N PHE A 11 -19.63 -0.97 9.63
CA PHE A 11 -19.15 -0.03 10.64
C PHE A 11 -18.73 1.34 10.07
N PRO A 12 -18.12 1.46 8.86
CA PRO A 12 -17.72 2.77 8.35
C PRO A 12 -18.92 3.69 8.11
N PHE A 13 -20.11 3.11 7.91
CA PHE A 13 -21.35 3.81 7.56
C PHE A 13 -22.34 3.93 8.73
N LYS A 14 -21.97 3.43 9.91
CA LYS A 14 -22.81 3.49 11.13
C LYS A 14 -22.38 4.59 12.08
N ALA A 15 -21.17 5.13 11.93
CA ALA A 15 -20.69 6.18 12.82
C ALA A 15 -21.46 7.50 12.63
N ALA A 16 -21.55 8.29 13.70
CA ALA A 16 -22.01 9.66 13.60
C ALA A 16 -21.14 10.43 12.60
N ASN A 17 -21.79 11.24 11.75
CA ASN A 17 -21.14 12.05 10.71
C ASN A 17 -20.25 11.24 9.76
N TRP A 18 -20.55 9.95 9.53
CA TRP A 18 -19.77 9.11 8.61
C TRP A 18 -19.57 9.73 7.21
N PRO A 19 -20.54 10.44 6.58
CA PRO A 19 -20.30 11.00 5.25
C PRO A 19 -19.17 12.03 5.28
N GLN A 20 -19.13 12.89 6.31
CA GLN A 20 -18.06 13.86 6.51
C GLN A 20 -16.72 13.18 6.76
N LYS A 21 -16.69 12.11 7.58
CA LYS A 21 -15.45 11.38 7.89
C LYS A 21 -14.85 10.74 6.64
N LEU A 22 -15.68 10.11 5.80
CA LEU A 22 -15.23 9.51 4.54
C LEU A 22 -14.84 10.57 3.51
N LEU A 23 -15.57 11.68 3.44
CA LEU A 23 -15.25 12.80 2.56
C LEU A 23 -13.87 13.40 2.86
N ILE A 24 -13.56 13.66 4.13
CA ILE A 24 -12.25 14.17 4.56
C ILE A 24 -11.13 13.22 4.16
N GLY A 25 -11.29 11.92 4.41
CA GLY A 25 -10.31 10.92 3.98
C GLY A 25 -10.14 10.86 2.46
N GLY A 26 -11.25 10.91 1.73
CA GLY A 26 -11.25 10.94 0.26
C GLY A 26 -10.53 12.17 -0.30
N ILE A 27 -10.63 13.33 0.34
CA ILE A 27 -9.88 14.55 -0.03
C ILE A 27 -8.37 14.31 0.04
N PHE A 28 -7.86 13.58 1.04
CA PHE A 28 -6.43 13.22 1.10
C PHE A 28 -6.00 12.34 -0.08
N PHE A 29 -6.77 11.28 -0.37
CA PHE A 29 -6.49 10.43 -1.53
C PHE A 29 -6.60 11.21 -2.85
N PHE A 30 -7.56 12.14 -2.94
CA PHE A 30 -7.75 12.99 -4.11
C PHE A 30 -6.58 13.97 -4.30
N ALA A 31 -6.08 14.57 -3.22
CA ALA A 31 -4.89 15.42 -3.26
C ALA A 31 -3.68 14.66 -3.80
N VAL A 32 -3.47 13.41 -3.37
CA VAL A 32 -2.39 12.58 -3.91
C VAL A 32 -2.61 12.22 -5.38
N PHE A 33 -3.86 11.93 -5.77
CA PHE A 33 -4.20 11.71 -7.16
C PHE A 33 -3.87 12.93 -8.05
N ILE A 34 -4.18 14.15 -7.58
CA ILE A 34 -3.82 15.39 -8.29
C ILE A 34 -2.31 15.55 -8.39
N ILE A 35 -1.56 15.29 -7.31
CA ILE A 35 -0.08 15.33 -7.31
C ILE A 35 0.46 14.38 -8.40
N HIS A 36 0.01 13.12 -8.43
CA HIS A 36 0.44 12.15 -9.45
C HIS A 36 0.06 12.56 -10.88
N THR A 37 -1.13 13.14 -11.06
CA THR A 37 -1.59 13.60 -12.37
C THR A 37 -0.74 14.76 -12.89
N ILE A 38 -0.44 15.74 -12.03
CA ILE A 38 0.44 16.87 -12.37
C ILE A 38 1.83 16.35 -12.77
N ILE A 39 2.37 15.37 -12.05
CA ILE A 39 3.68 14.78 -12.37
C ILE A 39 3.65 14.04 -13.69
N GLY A 40 2.64 13.20 -13.91
CA GLY A 40 2.47 12.49 -15.16
C GLY A 40 2.39 13.46 -16.34
N PHE A 41 1.67 14.58 -16.17
CA PHE A 41 1.59 15.63 -17.16
C PHE A 41 2.95 16.35 -17.37
N LEU A 42 3.64 16.74 -16.29
CA LEU A 42 4.96 17.39 -16.37
C LEU A 42 5.98 16.47 -17.07
N ASN A 43 6.00 15.18 -16.70
CA ASN A 43 6.85 14.18 -17.36
C ASN A 43 6.48 14.05 -18.84
N ALA A 44 5.19 14.00 -19.18
CA ALA A 44 4.73 13.94 -20.57
C ALA A 44 5.10 15.20 -21.37
N VAL A 45 5.08 16.38 -20.75
CA VAL A 45 5.53 17.63 -21.40
C VAL A 45 7.03 17.62 -21.62
N ILE A 46 7.82 17.20 -20.61
CA ILE A 46 9.28 17.06 -20.71
C ILE A 46 9.66 16.04 -21.80
N MET A 47 8.91 14.93 -21.92
CA MET A 47 9.15 13.90 -22.94
C MET A 47 8.59 14.27 -24.32
N GLY A 48 7.49 15.03 -24.36
CA GLY A 48 6.74 15.39 -25.56
C GLY A 48 7.29 16.61 -26.30
N THR A 49 8.28 17.31 -25.76
CA THR A 49 9.04 18.29 -26.56
C THR A 49 9.73 17.54 -27.70
N PRO A 50 9.41 17.84 -28.97
CA PRO A 50 9.98 17.11 -30.11
C PRO A 50 11.50 17.31 -30.13
N MET A 51 12.21 16.30 -29.65
CA MET A 51 13.67 16.14 -29.76
C MET A 51 14.02 15.77 -31.21
N ALA A 52 13.49 16.52 -32.18
CA ALA A 52 13.56 16.17 -33.60
C ALA A 52 15.00 16.07 -34.14
N HIS A 53 16.01 16.53 -33.37
CA HIS A 53 17.44 16.37 -33.68
C HIS A 53 18.31 15.91 -32.50
N TYR A 54 17.74 15.37 -31.42
CA TYR A 54 18.51 14.75 -30.34
C TYR A 54 18.27 13.23 -30.34
N GLU A 55 18.92 12.57 -31.29
CA GLU A 55 18.97 11.11 -31.35
C GLU A 55 19.58 10.54 -30.05
N ILE A 56 18.80 9.68 -29.38
CA ILE A 56 19.24 8.54 -28.55
C ILE A 56 19.80 8.83 -27.15
N GLN A 57 20.19 10.06 -26.80
CA GLN A 57 20.60 10.39 -25.43
C GLN A 57 19.86 11.60 -24.89
N ALA A 58 18.72 11.38 -24.22
CA ALA A 58 18.38 12.26 -23.10
C ALA A 58 19.63 12.30 -22.22
N SER A 59 20.25 13.48 -22.08
CA SER A 59 21.50 13.60 -21.34
C SER A 59 21.31 13.00 -19.95
N LEU A 60 22.36 12.37 -19.40
CA LEU A 60 22.34 11.81 -18.04
C LEU A 60 21.74 12.80 -17.02
N ILE A 61 21.92 14.10 -17.27
CA ILE A 61 21.35 15.22 -16.52
C ILE A 61 19.82 15.21 -16.54
N VAL A 62 19.17 15.06 -17.70
CA VAL A 62 17.69 15.03 -17.80
C VAL A 62 17.12 13.83 -17.05
N ARG A 63 17.68 12.63 -17.24
CA ARG A 63 17.26 11.43 -16.50
C ARG A 63 17.48 11.57 -14.99
N GLY A 64 18.58 12.21 -14.59
CA GLY A 64 18.87 12.52 -13.20
C GLY A 64 17.83 13.47 -12.59
N LEU A 65 17.46 14.54 -13.31
CA LEU A 65 16.42 15.49 -12.89
C LEU A 65 15.04 14.82 -12.77
N GLU A 66 14.66 13.97 -13.72
CA GLU A 66 13.43 13.20 -13.68
C GLU A 66 13.37 12.28 -12.45
N ALA A 67 14.46 11.55 -12.17
CA ALA A 67 14.55 10.68 -11.00
C ALA A 67 14.43 11.47 -9.69
N ILE A 68 15.10 12.63 -9.59
CA ILE A 68 15.02 13.51 -8.42
C ILE A 68 13.60 14.05 -8.25
N LEU A 69 12.95 14.51 -9.33
CA LEU A 69 11.58 15.03 -9.26
C LEU A 69 10.59 13.93 -8.85
N SER A 70 10.70 12.74 -9.43
CA SER A 70 9.88 11.58 -9.07
C SER A 70 10.07 11.19 -7.60
N PHE A 71 11.31 11.24 -7.11
CA PHE A 71 11.64 10.96 -5.70
C PHE A 71 11.03 11.98 -4.75
N ILE A 72 11.21 13.29 -5.00
CA ILE A 72 10.63 14.37 -4.19
C ILE A 72 9.10 14.21 -4.11
N MET A 73 8.48 13.92 -5.25
CA MET A 73 7.04 13.78 -5.30
C MET A 73 6.52 12.52 -4.61
N SER A 74 7.27 11.42 -4.67
CA SER A 74 6.97 10.22 -3.90
C SER A 74 7.00 10.51 -2.39
N ILE A 75 7.97 11.30 -1.93
CA ILE A 75 8.00 11.77 -0.53
C ILE A 75 6.76 12.60 -0.21
N LEU A 76 6.40 13.57 -1.06
CA LEU A 76 5.21 14.39 -0.84
C LEU A 76 3.92 13.54 -0.79
N ALA A 77 3.80 12.56 -1.68
CA ALA A 77 2.67 11.63 -1.68
C ALA A 77 2.60 10.81 -0.37
N ILE A 78 3.74 10.32 0.13
CA ILE A 78 3.82 9.62 1.42
C ILE A 78 3.34 10.52 2.57
N LEU A 79 3.78 11.78 2.60
CA LEU A 79 3.38 12.73 3.65
C LEU A 79 1.86 12.93 3.66
N VAL A 80 1.23 13.04 2.49
CA VAL A 80 -0.23 13.20 2.39
C VAL A 80 -0.95 11.90 2.72
N TYR A 81 -0.45 10.74 2.27
CA TYR A 81 -1.04 9.43 2.58
C TYR A 81 -0.92 9.02 4.04
N ALA A 82 0.09 9.49 4.76
CA ALA A 82 0.28 9.14 6.17
C ALA A 82 -0.98 9.45 7.01
N ILE A 83 -1.68 10.54 6.71
CA ILE A 83 -2.87 10.96 7.45
C ILE A 83 -4.01 9.92 7.37
N PRO A 84 -4.58 9.59 6.18
CA PRO A 84 -5.67 8.62 6.10
C PRO A 84 -5.25 7.21 6.50
N PHE A 85 -3.99 6.82 6.28
CA PHE A 85 -3.50 5.52 6.78
C PHE A 85 -3.45 5.47 8.30
N GLY A 86 -2.93 6.51 8.96
CA GLY A 86 -2.94 6.58 10.42
C GLY A 86 -4.33 6.65 11.03
N TYR A 87 -5.28 7.32 10.35
CA TYR A 87 -6.69 7.31 10.72
C TYR A 87 -7.26 5.87 10.68
N ALA A 88 -6.98 5.12 9.62
CA ALA A 88 -7.43 3.75 9.48
C ALA A 88 -6.74 2.80 10.50
N LEU A 89 -5.47 3.04 10.82
CA LEU A 89 -4.75 2.31 11.89
C LEU A 89 -5.30 2.62 13.28
N GLN A 90 -5.74 3.86 13.55
CA GLN A 90 -6.47 4.17 14.78
C GLN A 90 -7.81 3.43 14.86
N SER A 91 -8.51 3.28 13.73
CA SER A 91 -9.72 2.46 13.69
C SER A 91 -9.43 0.98 13.97
N ALA A 92 -8.34 0.44 13.42
CA ALA A 92 -7.85 -0.89 13.74
C ALA A 92 -7.53 -1.05 15.23
N HIS A 93 -6.80 -0.09 15.83
CA HIS A 93 -6.51 -0.05 17.26
C HIS A 93 -7.79 -0.10 18.11
N ASN A 94 -8.80 0.68 17.73
CA ASN A 94 -10.08 0.71 18.44
C ASN A 94 -10.79 -0.66 18.37
N GLU A 95 -10.80 -1.34 17.22
CA GLU A 95 -11.38 -2.68 17.08
C GLU A 95 -10.65 -3.73 17.93
N ILE A 96 -9.31 -3.76 17.86
CA ILE A 96 -8.46 -4.70 18.62
C ILE A 96 -8.75 -4.55 20.11
N ASN A 97 -8.75 -3.31 20.60
CA ASN A 97 -8.96 -2.98 22.00
C ASN A 97 -10.43 -2.91 22.45
N GLY A 98 -11.39 -3.10 21.53
CA GLY A 98 -12.82 -3.01 21.84
C GLY A 98 -13.29 -1.63 22.30
N LYS A 99 -12.66 -0.56 21.78
CA LYS A 99 -13.00 0.84 22.09
C LYS A 99 -14.03 1.36 21.08
N GLU A 100 -15.04 2.08 21.57
CA GLU A 100 -16.01 2.80 20.74
C GLU A 100 -15.77 4.32 20.85
N PRO A 101 -15.99 5.11 19.77
CA PRO A 101 -16.42 4.66 18.43
C PRO A 101 -15.27 3.99 17.64
N LEU A 102 -15.61 2.98 16.82
CA LEU A 102 -14.63 2.34 15.93
C LEU A 102 -14.02 3.32 14.91
N LEU A 103 -14.81 4.26 14.40
CA LEU A 103 -14.34 5.33 13.53
C LEU A 103 -13.90 6.53 14.38
N PRO A 104 -12.62 6.89 14.39
CA PRO A 104 -12.15 8.01 15.19
C PRO A 104 -12.61 9.35 14.60
N ASP A 105 -12.47 10.43 15.36
CA ASP A 105 -12.82 11.79 14.92
C ASP A 105 -11.61 12.51 14.33
N TRP A 106 -11.82 13.35 13.30
CA TRP A 106 -10.74 14.07 12.62
C TRP A 106 -10.19 15.25 13.44
N ASP A 107 -11.03 15.90 14.25
CA ASP A 107 -10.81 17.27 14.72
C ASP A 107 -9.69 17.44 15.76
N SER A 108 -9.40 16.43 16.58
CA SER A 108 -8.51 16.59 17.75
C SER A 108 -7.20 15.80 17.68
N LYS A 109 -7.07 14.86 16.75
CA LYS A 109 -5.95 13.89 16.71
C LYS A 109 -5.28 13.79 15.34
N PHE A 110 -5.42 14.84 14.52
CA PHE A 110 -4.86 14.89 13.18
C PHE A 110 -3.36 14.58 13.13
N LEU A 111 -2.57 15.20 14.02
CA LEU A 111 -1.13 14.98 14.12
C LEU A 111 -0.79 13.57 14.60
N ASP A 112 -1.63 12.97 15.45
CA ASP A 112 -1.46 11.58 15.87
C ASP A 112 -1.66 10.64 14.69
N TYR A 113 -2.68 10.85 13.85
CA TYR A 113 -2.88 10.07 12.63
C TYR A 113 -1.70 10.22 11.68
N PHE A 114 -1.23 11.44 11.43
CA PHE A 114 -0.02 11.63 10.63
C PHE A 114 1.17 10.84 11.19
N LYS A 115 1.43 10.93 12.50
CA LYS A 115 2.49 10.16 13.18
C LYS A 115 2.31 8.65 13.00
N TYR A 116 1.11 8.13 13.21
CA TYR A 116 0.84 6.70 13.09
C TYR A 116 1.07 6.19 11.67
N GLY A 117 0.61 6.96 10.67
CA GLY A 117 0.86 6.63 9.27
C GLY A 117 2.34 6.73 8.90
N MET A 118 3.06 7.75 9.38
CA MET A 118 4.49 7.90 9.10
C MET A 118 5.31 6.73 9.64
N TYR A 119 5.03 6.25 10.85
CA TYR A 119 5.66 5.04 11.37
C TYR A 119 5.28 3.79 10.57
N PHE A 120 4.03 3.66 10.14
CA PHE A 120 3.63 2.59 9.25
C PHE A 120 4.39 2.63 7.92
N PHE A 121 4.57 3.80 7.31
CA PHE A 121 5.39 3.95 6.10
C PHE A 121 6.86 3.62 6.35
N ALA A 122 7.43 4.04 7.48
CA ALA A 122 8.80 3.69 7.86
C ALA A 122 8.98 2.18 8.04
N ILE A 123 8.00 1.49 8.64
CA ILE A 123 7.97 0.01 8.71
C ILE A 123 7.99 -0.58 7.29
N ASN A 124 7.11 -0.11 6.40
CA ASN A 124 7.05 -0.59 5.02
C ASN A 124 8.37 -0.34 4.27
N ILE A 125 9.00 0.82 4.42
CA ILE A 125 10.29 1.15 3.80
C ILE A 125 11.37 0.16 4.25
N LEU A 126 11.43 -0.19 5.53
CA LEU A 126 12.42 -1.15 6.04
C LEU A 126 12.19 -2.56 5.48
N TYR A 127 10.94 -3.02 5.40
CA TYR A 127 10.64 -4.30 4.75
C TYR A 127 10.95 -4.30 3.26
N LEU A 128 10.59 -3.22 2.55
CA LEU A 128 10.92 -3.06 1.13
C LEU A 128 12.43 -3.01 0.91
N PHE A 129 13.19 -2.38 1.82
CA PHE A 129 14.65 -2.38 1.75
C PHE A 129 15.24 -3.79 1.85
N ILE A 130 14.72 -4.63 2.76
CA ILE A 130 15.13 -6.04 2.85
C ILE A 130 14.79 -6.80 1.56
N LEU A 131 13.60 -6.60 1.00
CA LEU A 131 13.19 -7.22 -0.27
C LEU A 131 14.07 -6.78 -1.44
N VAL A 132 14.42 -5.49 -1.52
CA VAL A 132 15.35 -4.96 -2.53
C VAL A 132 16.74 -5.58 -2.37
N ALA A 133 17.24 -5.73 -1.15
CA ALA A 133 18.52 -6.38 -0.90
C ALA A 133 18.51 -7.85 -1.35
N ILE A 134 17.43 -8.59 -1.09
CA ILE A 134 17.25 -9.98 -1.56
C ILE A 134 17.17 -10.03 -3.10
N ALA A 135 16.47 -9.07 -3.71
CA ALA A 135 16.29 -9.00 -5.16
C ALA A 135 17.56 -8.54 -5.91
N ALA A 136 18.47 -7.85 -5.25
CA ALA A 136 19.67 -7.29 -5.87
C ALA A 136 20.55 -8.37 -6.51
N VAL A 137 20.83 -9.47 -5.79
CA VAL A 137 21.72 -10.53 -6.28
C VAL A 137 21.16 -11.25 -7.52
N PRO A 138 19.91 -11.77 -7.53
CA PRO A 138 19.31 -12.35 -8.73
C PRO A 138 19.26 -11.38 -9.91
N THR A 139 18.98 -10.11 -9.65
CA THR A 139 18.93 -9.06 -10.70
C THR A 139 20.31 -8.82 -11.29
N MET A 140 21.37 -8.77 -10.48
CA MET A 140 22.74 -8.66 -10.95
C MET A 140 23.15 -9.86 -11.81
N ILE A 141 22.89 -11.08 -11.35
CA ILE A 141 23.19 -12.31 -12.10
C ILE A 141 22.43 -12.31 -13.43
N SER A 142 21.14 -12.01 -13.40
CA SER A 142 20.30 -11.91 -14.59
C SER A 142 20.81 -10.86 -15.57
N GLY A 143 21.20 -9.68 -15.10
CA GLY A 143 21.76 -8.61 -15.93
C GLY A 143 23.06 -9.01 -16.62
N VAL A 144 23.95 -9.72 -15.90
CA VAL A 144 25.20 -10.25 -16.49
C VAL A 144 24.90 -11.30 -17.55
N VAL A 145 24.02 -12.26 -17.26
CA VAL A 145 23.62 -13.32 -18.22
C VAL A 145 22.94 -12.71 -19.45
N PHE A 146 22.03 -11.76 -19.26
CA PHE A 146 21.37 -11.04 -20.35
C PHE A 146 22.39 -10.33 -21.25
N GLY A 147 23.36 -9.63 -20.66
CA GLY A 147 24.41 -8.93 -21.42
C GLY A 147 25.33 -9.87 -22.21
N LEU A 148 25.69 -11.02 -21.64
CA LEU A 148 26.55 -12.02 -22.31
C LEU A 148 25.85 -12.76 -23.45
N TYR A 149 24.52 -12.87 -23.40
CA TYR A 149 23.72 -13.68 -24.33
C TYR A 149 22.60 -12.89 -25.03
N GLN A 150 22.79 -11.58 -25.23
CA GLN A 150 21.78 -10.70 -25.83
C GLN A 150 21.33 -11.17 -27.24
N ASP A 151 22.22 -11.81 -28.00
CA ASP A 151 21.92 -12.34 -29.34
C ASP A 151 21.13 -13.66 -29.31
N ASN A 152 21.02 -14.28 -28.13
CA ASN A 152 20.24 -15.49 -27.93
C ASN A 152 18.91 -15.15 -27.22
N PRO A 153 17.77 -15.13 -27.95
CA PRO A 153 16.49 -14.71 -27.39
C PRO A 153 15.99 -15.66 -26.29
N ILE A 154 16.35 -16.93 -26.34
CA ILE A 154 15.92 -17.93 -25.34
C ILE A 154 16.63 -17.67 -24.01
N VAL A 155 17.95 -17.47 -24.03
CA VAL A 155 18.73 -17.20 -22.81
C VAL A 155 18.34 -15.85 -22.21
N SER A 156 18.14 -14.84 -23.07
CA SER A 156 17.65 -13.53 -22.67
C SER A 156 16.28 -13.62 -21.97
N LEU A 157 15.32 -14.38 -22.51
CA LEU A 157 14.00 -14.58 -21.88
C LEU A 157 14.09 -15.33 -20.54
N LEU A 158 14.91 -16.39 -20.48
CA LEU A 158 15.11 -17.17 -19.26
C LEU A 158 15.75 -16.33 -18.15
N SER A 159 16.70 -15.45 -18.49
CA SER A 159 17.35 -14.56 -17.52
C SER A 159 16.35 -13.60 -16.84
N LEU A 160 15.40 -13.05 -17.60
CA LEU A 160 14.34 -12.18 -17.05
C LEU A 160 13.34 -12.97 -16.21
N THR A 161 12.96 -14.16 -16.68
CA THR A 161 12.01 -15.04 -15.98
C THR A 161 12.59 -15.52 -14.64
N PHE A 162 13.90 -15.75 -14.56
CA PHE A 162 14.59 -16.10 -13.32
C PHE A 162 14.40 -15.06 -12.22
N VAL A 163 14.53 -13.76 -12.55
CA VAL A 163 14.31 -12.68 -11.55
C VAL A 163 12.88 -12.70 -11.04
N VAL A 164 11.90 -12.82 -11.93
CA VAL A 164 10.48 -12.85 -11.56
C VAL A 164 10.18 -14.06 -10.67
N LEU A 165 10.59 -15.26 -11.08
CA LEU A 165 10.33 -16.48 -10.30
C LEU A 165 11.03 -16.48 -8.94
N PHE A 166 12.19 -15.84 -8.83
CA PHE A 166 12.91 -15.74 -7.57
C PHE A 166 12.32 -14.68 -6.64
N VAL A 167 12.03 -13.48 -7.15
CA VAL A 167 11.62 -12.32 -6.33
C VAL A 167 10.12 -12.34 -6.02
N ALA A 168 9.28 -12.78 -6.96
CA ALA A 168 7.82 -12.73 -6.81
C ALA A 168 7.31 -13.48 -5.56
N PRO A 169 7.81 -14.67 -5.18
CA PRO A 169 7.38 -15.34 -3.95
C PRO A 169 7.60 -14.49 -2.69
N PHE A 170 8.73 -13.79 -2.58
CA PHE A 170 9.01 -12.93 -1.42
C PHE A 170 8.07 -11.72 -1.37
N ILE A 171 7.77 -11.13 -2.52
CA ILE A 171 6.77 -10.04 -2.62
C ILE A 171 5.39 -10.56 -2.21
N LEU A 172 4.98 -11.72 -2.72
CA LEU A 172 3.67 -12.31 -2.38
C LEU A 172 3.55 -12.64 -0.90
N ILE A 173 4.61 -13.20 -0.29
CA ILE A 173 4.67 -13.44 1.15
C ILE A 173 4.54 -12.11 1.91
N TYR A 174 5.31 -11.09 1.52
CA TYR A 174 5.24 -9.77 2.13
C TYR A 174 3.83 -9.17 2.06
N LEU A 175 3.21 -9.18 0.88
CA LEU A 175 1.85 -8.67 0.68
C LEU A 175 0.82 -9.44 1.50
N ALA A 176 0.98 -10.76 1.65
CA ALA A 176 0.12 -11.56 2.49
C ALA A 176 0.25 -11.16 3.97
N ILE A 177 1.47 -11.06 4.50
CA ILE A 177 1.70 -10.78 5.93
C ILE A 177 1.49 -9.31 6.31
N LEU A 178 1.60 -8.37 5.36
CA LEU A 178 1.56 -6.93 5.60
C LEU A 178 0.34 -6.45 6.40
N PRO A 179 -0.91 -6.89 6.12
CA PRO A 179 -2.06 -6.48 6.93
C PRO A 179 -1.96 -6.92 8.40
N PHE A 180 -1.32 -8.06 8.67
CA PHE A 180 -1.10 -8.52 10.04
C PHE A 180 0.03 -7.74 10.73
N ILE A 181 1.06 -7.34 9.99
CA ILE A 181 2.09 -6.40 10.48
C ILE A 181 1.43 -5.07 10.85
N ALA A 182 0.50 -4.58 10.03
CA ALA A 182 -0.24 -3.35 10.27
C ALA A 182 -1.10 -3.42 11.55
N THR A 183 -1.78 -4.54 11.80
CA THR A 183 -2.58 -4.71 13.02
C THR A 183 -1.73 -4.94 14.26
N THR A 184 -0.59 -5.63 14.13
CA THR A 184 0.42 -5.76 15.19
C THR A 184 0.96 -4.39 15.59
N TYR A 185 1.23 -3.52 14.62
CA TYR A 185 1.57 -2.12 14.88
C TYR A 185 0.43 -1.38 15.56
N ALA A 186 -0.80 -1.50 15.04
CA ALA A 186 -1.97 -0.79 15.55
C ALA A 186 -2.37 -1.23 16.97
N ASP A 187 -2.00 -2.41 17.43
CA ASP A 187 -2.32 -2.89 18.78
C ASP A 187 -1.80 -1.92 19.86
N ASN A 188 -0.51 -1.57 19.79
CA ASN A 188 0.16 -0.74 20.80
C ASN A 188 0.82 0.54 20.24
N PHE A 189 0.75 0.77 18.93
CA PHE A 189 1.49 1.83 18.22
C PHE A 189 3.00 1.85 18.51
N ASN A 190 3.56 0.68 18.80
CA ASN A 190 4.99 0.51 18.99
C ASN A 190 5.64 0.02 17.68
N PHE A 191 6.57 0.82 17.18
CA PHE A 191 7.30 0.56 15.94
C PHE A 191 8.03 -0.80 15.93
N GLN A 192 8.58 -1.23 17.08
CA GLN A 192 9.38 -2.46 17.17
C GLN A 192 8.53 -3.72 17.06
N ASP A 193 7.26 -3.67 17.45
CA ASP A 193 6.38 -4.83 17.46
C ASP A 193 6.15 -5.37 16.04
N SER A 194 6.19 -4.50 15.04
CA SER A 194 6.08 -4.86 13.62
C SER A 194 7.22 -5.71 13.08
N PHE A 195 8.35 -5.79 13.79
CA PHE A 195 9.53 -6.57 13.39
C PHE A 195 9.69 -7.88 14.17
N LYS A 196 8.79 -8.16 15.12
CA LYS A 196 8.70 -9.45 15.84
C LYS A 196 8.05 -10.50 14.94
N LEU A 197 8.75 -10.88 13.87
CA LEU A 197 8.24 -11.77 12.81
C LEU A 197 7.79 -13.13 13.36
N ASP A 198 8.50 -13.66 14.35
CA ASP A 198 8.12 -14.87 15.07
C ASP A 198 6.69 -14.76 15.64
N LYS A 199 6.38 -13.64 16.31
CA LYS A 199 5.04 -13.39 16.84
C LYS A 199 4.00 -13.22 15.73
N VAL A 200 4.35 -12.53 14.63
CA VAL A 200 3.47 -12.38 13.46
C VAL A 200 3.09 -13.75 12.87
N PHE A 201 4.08 -14.62 12.62
CA PHE A 201 3.84 -15.95 12.04
C PHE A 201 3.09 -16.87 13.01
N ILE A 202 3.44 -16.86 14.30
CA ILE A 202 2.70 -17.60 15.33
C ILE A 202 1.25 -17.10 15.38
N GLY A 203 1.03 -15.79 15.27
CA GLY A 203 -0.30 -15.17 15.25
C GLY A 203 -1.14 -15.70 14.12
N ILE A 204 -0.64 -15.57 12.89
CA ILE A 204 -1.32 -16.06 11.68
C ILE A 204 -1.61 -17.57 11.79
N SER A 205 -0.63 -18.37 12.24
CA SER A 205 -0.77 -19.83 12.37
C SER A 205 -1.89 -20.27 13.32
N ARG A 206 -2.22 -19.46 14.34
CA ARG A 206 -3.30 -19.75 15.30
C ARG A 206 -4.69 -19.46 14.76
N ILE A 207 -4.80 -18.63 13.72
CA ILE A 207 -6.08 -18.13 13.17
C ILE A 207 -6.19 -18.36 11.66
N ILE A 208 -5.52 -19.38 11.11
CA ILE A 208 -5.43 -19.63 9.65
C ILE A 208 -6.79 -19.50 8.94
N PRO A 209 -7.90 -20.11 9.41
CA PRO A 209 -9.17 -20.03 8.70
C PRO A 209 -9.71 -18.59 8.61
N ASP A 210 -9.67 -17.86 9.73
CA ASP A 210 -10.18 -16.48 9.80
C ASP A 210 -9.25 -15.52 9.04
N TYR A 211 -7.93 -15.73 9.11
CA TYR A 211 -6.95 -14.96 8.36
C TYR A 211 -7.06 -15.16 6.85
N LEU A 212 -7.20 -16.41 6.37
CA LEU A 212 -7.38 -16.71 4.94
C LEU A 212 -8.68 -16.11 4.41
N ALA A 213 -9.75 -16.13 5.20
CA ALA A 213 -10.99 -15.50 4.82
C ALA A 213 -10.88 -13.97 4.74
N SER A 214 -10.23 -13.33 5.72
CA SER A 214 -9.91 -11.89 5.67
C SER A 214 -9.05 -11.54 4.45
N LEU A 215 -8.04 -12.36 4.15
CA LEU A 215 -7.17 -12.19 2.97
C LEU A 215 -7.96 -12.33 1.67
N GLY A 216 -8.77 -13.39 1.52
CA GLY A 216 -9.60 -13.61 0.34
C GLY A 216 -10.60 -12.47 0.10
N LEU A 217 -11.29 -12.01 1.13
CA LEU A 217 -12.19 -10.86 1.04
C LEU A 217 -11.45 -9.57 0.69
N SER A 218 -10.27 -9.36 1.28
CA SER A 218 -9.43 -8.19 0.98
C SER A 218 -8.96 -8.20 -0.47
N LEU A 219 -8.60 -9.36 -1.02
CA LEU A 219 -8.27 -9.50 -2.43
C LEU A 219 -9.46 -9.13 -3.32
N VAL A 220 -10.67 -9.59 -2.99
CA VAL A 220 -11.88 -9.20 -3.74
C VAL A 220 -12.09 -7.68 -3.71
N ILE A 221 -12.01 -7.06 -2.53
CA ILE A 221 -12.15 -5.60 -2.38
C ILE A 221 -11.07 -4.85 -3.18
N LEU A 222 -9.82 -5.29 -3.09
CA LEU A 222 -8.70 -4.65 -3.78
C LEU A 222 -8.77 -4.86 -5.30
N LEU A 223 -9.27 -6.00 -5.77
CA LEU A 223 -9.51 -6.26 -7.19
C LEU A 223 -10.62 -5.39 -7.76
N LEU A 224 -11.59 -4.91 -6.96
CA LEU A 224 -12.59 -3.95 -7.45
C LEU A 224 -11.97 -2.60 -7.82
N ILE A 225 -10.88 -2.18 -7.16
CA ILE A 225 -10.23 -0.89 -7.44
C ILE A 225 -9.76 -0.76 -8.90
N PRO A 226 -9.00 -1.71 -9.49
CA PRO A 226 -8.62 -1.62 -10.89
C PRO A 226 -9.81 -1.74 -11.86
N PHE A 227 -10.86 -2.51 -11.54
CA PHE A 227 -12.09 -2.50 -12.36
C PHE A 227 -12.76 -1.12 -12.35
N LEU A 228 -12.84 -0.48 -11.19
CA LEU A 228 -13.34 0.89 -11.06
C LEU A 228 -12.42 1.89 -11.77
N LEU A 229 -11.10 1.66 -11.75
CA LEU A 229 -10.13 2.46 -12.49
C LEU A 229 -10.37 2.38 -14.00
N VAL A 230 -10.58 1.18 -14.55
CA VAL A 230 -10.94 1.03 -15.98
C VAL A 230 -12.23 1.79 -16.29
N LEU A 231 -13.26 1.63 -15.46
CA LEU A 231 -14.52 2.36 -15.63
C LEU A 231 -14.33 3.89 -15.52
N SER A 232 -13.38 4.34 -14.70
CA SER A 232 -13.04 5.76 -14.55
C SER A 232 -12.29 6.35 -15.72
N VAL A 233 -11.44 5.58 -16.38
CA VAL A 233 -10.78 6.06 -17.60
C VAL A 233 -11.83 6.21 -18.70
N CYS A 234 -12.84 5.35 -18.72
CA CYS A 234 -13.96 5.44 -19.66
C CYS A 234 -14.99 6.54 -19.28
N THR A 235 -15.00 7.02 -18.03
CA THR A 235 -15.98 8.00 -17.54
C THR A 235 -15.32 9.03 -16.64
N CYS A 236 -15.37 10.33 -16.97
CA CYS A 236 -14.80 11.39 -16.12
C CYS A 236 -15.27 11.35 -14.65
N ILE A 237 -16.43 10.72 -14.39
CA ILE A 237 -17.00 10.50 -13.06
C ILE A 237 -16.08 9.62 -12.19
N GLY A 238 -15.51 8.55 -12.74
CA GLY A 238 -14.74 7.62 -11.92
C GLY A 238 -13.45 8.22 -11.38
N ILE A 239 -12.85 9.18 -12.10
CA ILE A 239 -11.64 9.90 -11.65
C ILE A 239 -11.94 10.64 -10.34
N LEU A 240 -13.12 11.24 -10.24
CA LEU A 240 -13.56 11.93 -9.05
C LEU A 240 -13.98 10.95 -7.95
N LEU A 241 -14.58 9.80 -8.30
CA LEU A 241 -15.15 8.87 -7.32
C LEU A 241 -14.11 7.97 -6.63
N ILE A 242 -13.11 7.46 -7.36
CA ILE A 242 -12.16 6.47 -6.85
C ILE A 242 -11.47 6.92 -5.56
N PRO A 243 -10.94 8.15 -5.44
CA PRO A 243 -10.25 8.57 -4.23
C PRO A 243 -11.13 8.50 -2.97
N PHE A 244 -12.45 8.69 -3.10
CA PHE A 244 -13.40 8.58 -1.98
C PHE A 244 -13.78 7.13 -1.63
N LEU A 245 -13.47 6.16 -2.49
CA LEU A 245 -13.69 4.73 -2.23
C LEU A 245 -12.48 4.05 -1.57
N ILE A 246 -11.28 4.63 -1.65
CA ILE A 246 -10.07 4.04 -1.09
C ILE A 246 -10.13 3.99 0.44
N LEU A 247 -10.54 5.07 1.12
CA LEU A 247 -10.61 5.06 2.58
C LEU A 247 -11.60 4.00 3.11
N PRO A 248 -12.86 3.93 2.63
CA PRO A 248 -13.78 2.86 3.02
C PRO A 248 -13.19 1.45 2.81
N ALA A 249 -12.57 1.21 1.65
CA ALA A 249 -11.93 -0.08 1.36
C ALA A 249 -10.82 -0.40 2.37
N LEU A 250 -9.95 0.57 2.67
CA LEU A 250 -8.87 0.43 3.64
C LEU A 250 -9.40 0.15 5.05
N LEU A 251 -10.46 0.85 5.48
CA LEU A 251 -11.11 0.65 6.77
C LEU A 251 -11.71 -0.75 6.90
N ILE A 252 -12.39 -1.24 5.86
CA ILE A 252 -12.97 -2.59 5.84
C ILE A 252 -11.87 -3.64 5.93
N VAL A 253 -10.82 -3.53 5.10
CA VAL A 253 -9.68 -4.46 5.09
C VAL A 253 -9.00 -4.50 6.45
N LEU A 254 -8.62 -3.34 7.02
CA LEU A 254 -7.95 -3.30 8.32
C LEU A 254 -8.86 -3.80 9.44
N ASN A 255 -10.18 -3.57 9.39
CA ASN A 255 -11.10 -4.11 10.39
C ASN A 255 -11.18 -5.65 10.33
N LEU A 256 -11.25 -6.25 9.14
CA LEU A 256 -11.22 -7.71 8.96
C LEU A 256 -9.96 -8.33 9.60
N PHE A 257 -8.80 -7.74 9.37
CA PHE A 257 -7.54 -8.20 9.96
C PHE A 257 -7.45 -7.88 11.46
N SER A 258 -8.05 -6.79 11.94
CA SER A 258 -8.07 -6.42 13.36
C SER A 258 -8.89 -7.43 14.18
N GLN A 259 -10.04 -7.84 13.66
CA GLN A 259 -10.86 -8.89 14.28
C GLN A 259 -10.10 -10.23 14.34
N ALA A 260 -9.42 -10.60 13.25
CA ALA A 260 -8.60 -11.81 13.21
C ALA A 260 -7.42 -11.72 14.20
N HIS A 261 -6.72 -10.58 14.24
CA HIS A 261 -5.61 -10.33 15.17
C HIS A 261 -6.05 -10.47 16.62
N LYS A 262 -7.19 -9.88 17.00
CA LYS A 262 -7.78 -9.99 18.34
C LYS A 262 -8.02 -11.44 18.78
N GLN A 263 -8.39 -12.31 17.85
CA GLN A 263 -8.62 -13.74 18.13
C GLN A 263 -7.32 -14.53 18.33
N SER A 264 -6.19 -14.06 17.79
CA SER A 264 -4.89 -14.73 17.95
C SER A 264 -4.38 -14.74 19.39
N LYS A 265 -4.92 -13.84 20.25
CA LYS A 265 -4.57 -13.67 21.67
C LYS A 265 -3.06 -13.55 21.91
N ILE A 266 -2.33 -12.99 20.95
CA ILE A 266 -0.92 -12.69 21.14
C ILE A 266 -0.79 -11.43 21.98
N ALA A 267 -0.12 -11.55 23.13
CA ALA A 267 0.38 -10.40 23.86
C ALA A 267 1.78 -10.04 23.30
N LEU A 268 1.92 -8.80 22.83
CA LEU A 268 3.16 -8.28 22.22
C LEU A 268 4.19 -7.81 23.24
#